data_AF-A0A955JG08-F1
#
_entry.id   AF-A0A955JG08-F1
#
_cell.length_a   1.000
_cell.length_b   1.000
_cell.length_c   1.000
_cell.angle_alpha   90.00
_cell.angle_beta   90.00
_cell.angle_gamma   90.00
#
_symmetry.space_group_name_H-M   'P 1'
#
loop_
_entity.id
_entity.type
_entity.pdbx_description
1 polymer ?
#
loop_
_entity_poly.entity_id
_entity_poly.type
_entity_poly.pdbx_seq_one_letter_code
_entity_poly.pdbx_strand_id
1 'polypeptide(L)'
;MECSIQSGSAAESFAIARRIGSALPTPAVVLLDGPMGAGKTVFAKGLHLGAGGTDERLVTSPSYNLVNRYDDGPRPCYHVDLYRLEDER
;
A
#
# COMPACT_ATOMS: atom_id res chain seq x y z
N MET A 1 -5.90 5.75 19.31
CA MET A 1 -4.75 4.99 19.81
C MET A 1 -3.64 5.20 18.81
N GLU A 2 -2.43 5.56 19.26
CA GLU A 2 -1.30 5.89 18.40
C GLU A 2 -0.15 4.94 18.70
N CYS A 3 0.56 4.50 17.66
CA CYS A 3 1.70 3.60 17.75
C CYS A 3 2.76 4.07 16.75
N SER A 4 4.03 4.06 17.15
CA SER A 4 5.16 4.38 16.29
C SER A 4 6.05 3.14 16.10
N ILE A 5 6.51 2.96 14.86
CA ILE A 5 7.44 1.90 14.47
C ILE A 5 8.49 2.54 13.56
N GLN A 6 9.75 2.15 13.73
CA GLN A 6 10.86 2.59 12.88
C GLN A 6 11.35 1.43 12.02
N SER A 7 11.66 1.71 10.75
CA SER A 7 12.34 0.77 9.85
C SER A 7 13.61 1.41 9.31
N GLY A 8 14.71 0.66 9.26
CA GLY A 8 15.97 1.08 8.68
C GLY A 8 16.14 0.73 7.20
N SER A 9 15.20 -0.01 6.61
CA SER A 9 15.27 -0.44 5.21
C SER A 9 13.90 -0.65 4.56
N ALA A 10 13.86 -0.61 3.22
CA ALA A 10 12.65 -0.91 2.46
C ALA A 10 12.13 -2.35 2.71
N ALA A 11 13.03 -3.32 2.92
CA ALA A 11 12.65 -4.69 3.23
C ALA A 11 11.95 -4.80 4.59
N GLU A 12 12.41 -4.04 5.59
CA GLU A 12 11.74 -3.95 6.89
C GLU A 12 10.38 -3.25 6.78
N SER A 13 10.29 -2.12 6.05
CA SER A 13 9.02 -1.43 5.82
C SER A 13 7.99 -2.35 5.16
N PHE A 14 8.41 -3.13 4.16
CA PHE A 14 7.58 -4.15 3.52
C PHE A 14 7.10 -5.22 4.51
N ALA A 15 8.01 -5.76 5.33
CA ALA A 15 7.68 -6.80 6.30
C ALA A 15 6.69 -6.30 7.37
N ILE A 16 6.86 -5.06 7.85
CA ILE A 16 5.93 -4.39 8.78
C ILE A 16 4.55 -4.26 8.11
N ALA A 17 4.49 -3.72 6.90
CA ALA A 17 3.25 -3.55 6.16
C ALA A 17 2.53 -4.88 5.90
N ARG A 18 3.27 -5.96 5.60
CA ARG A 18 2.72 -7.30 5.43
C ARG A 18 2.06 -7.83 6.71
N ARG A 19 2.69 -7.62 7.86
CA ARG A 19 2.11 -8.00 9.16
C ARG A 19 0.83 -7.22 9.44
N ILE A 20 0.85 -5.90 9.19
CA ILE A 20 -0.33 -5.04 9.32
C ILE A 20 -1.45 -5.55 8.41
N GLY A 21 -1.16 -5.78 7.12
CA GLY A 21 -2.13 -6.27 6.14
C GLY A 21 -2.82 -7.57 6.56
N SER A 22 -2.08 -8.51 7.16
CA SER A 22 -2.64 -9.78 7.66
C SER A 22 -3.56 -9.64 8.88
N ALA A 23 -3.49 -8.51 9.60
CA ALA A 23 -4.28 -8.23 10.79
C ALA A 23 -5.44 -7.27 10.51
N LEU A 24 -5.51 -6.66 9.32
CA LEU A 24 -6.58 -5.73 8.99
C LEU A 24 -7.93 -6.45 8.89
N PRO A 25 -9.02 -5.84 9.41
CA PRO A 25 -10.36 -6.32 9.11
C PRO A 25 -10.65 -6.16 7.62
N THR A 26 -11.58 -6.95 7.09
CA THR A 26 -11.97 -6.86 5.68
C THR A 26 -13.48 -6.58 5.57
N PRO A 27 -13.91 -5.46 4.97
CA PRO A 27 -13.10 -4.46 4.27
C PRO A 27 -12.35 -3.49 5.21
N ALA A 28 -11.24 -2.93 4.73
CA ALA A 28 -10.50 -1.85 5.39
C ALA A 28 -10.02 -0.81 4.35
N VAL A 29 -9.81 0.41 4.83
CA VAL A 29 -9.21 1.51 4.06
C VAL A 29 -7.99 1.99 4.82
N VAL A 30 -6.86 2.10 4.12
CA VAL A 30 -5.59 2.56 4.69
C VAL A 30 -5.12 3.81 3.94
N LEU A 31 -4.94 4.90 4.65
CA LEU A 31 -4.33 6.11 4.13
C LEU A 31 -2.81 6.05 4.34
N LEU A 32 -2.04 6.18 3.26
CA LEU A 32 -0.58 6.30 3.31
C LEU A 32 -0.20 7.74 3.01
N ASP A 33 0.21 8.48 4.04
CA ASP A 33 0.63 9.88 3.92
C ASP A 33 2.16 10.01 4.06
N GLY A 34 2.73 10.93 3.30
CA GLY A 34 4.16 11.22 3.32
C GLY A 34 4.70 11.71 1.96
N PRO A 35 5.90 12.30 1.94
CA PRO A 35 6.48 12.89 0.73
C PRO A 35 6.81 11.85 -0.37
N MET A 36 7.14 12.34 -1.57
CA MET A 36 7.68 11.50 -2.63
C MET A 36 8.95 10.80 -2.15
N GLY A 37 9.07 9.50 -2.43
CA GLY A 37 10.20 8.70 -1.96
C GLY A 37 10.08 8.16 -0.52
N ALA A 38 9.03 8.49 0.24
CA ALA A 38 8.85 8.01 1.62
C ALA A 38 8.61 6.49 1.77
N GLY A 39 8.55 5.73 0.67
CA GLY A 39 8.33 4.28 0.70
C GLY A 39 6.86 3.84 0.66
N LYS A 40 5.91 4.73 0.35
CA LYS A 40 4.47 4.41 0.27
C LYS A 40 4.16 3.19 -0.61
N THR A 41 4.76 3.10 -1.81
CA THR A 41 4.57 1.95 -2.70
C THR A 41 5.14 0.65 -2.13
N VAL A 42 6.27 0.70 -1.42
CA VAL A 42 6.83 -0.46 -0.70
C VAL A 42 5.87 -0.93 0.39
N PHE A 43 5.26 0.03 1.10
CA PHE A 43 4.25 -0.26 2.12
C PHE A 43 2.98 -0.86 1.49
N ALA A 44 2.48 -0.30 0.39
CA ALA A 44 1.32 -0.83 -0.33
C ALA A 44 1.53 -2.27 -0.82
N LYS A 45 2.73 -2.59 -1.33
CA LYS A 45 3.14 -3.97 -1.67
C LYS A 45 3.01 -4.91 -0.49
N GLY A 46 3.57 -4.52 0.66
CA GLY A 46 3.50 -5.32 1.88
C GLY A 46 2.05 -5.54 2.31
N LEU A 47 1.23 -4.48 2.35
CA LEU A 47 -0.20 -4.58 2.69
C LEU A 47 -0.96 -5.57 1.80
N HIS A 48 -0.77 -5.49 0.47
CA HIS A 48 -1.41 -6.39 -0.50
C HIS A 48 -1.06 -7.85 -0.23
N LEU A 49 0.23 -8.15 -0.03
CA LEU A 49 0.71 -9.51 0.27
C LEU A 49 0.25 -9.97 1.65
N GLY A 50 0.11 -9.05 2.61
CA GLY A 50 -0.46 -9.32 3.93
C GLY A 50 -1.94 -9.69 3.88
N ALA A 51 -2.69 -9.05 2.97
CA ALA A 51 -4.11 -9.30 2.74
C ALA A 51 -4.39 -10.55 1.87
N GLY A 52 -3.36 -11.30 1.47
CA GLY A 52 -3.49 -12.55 0.72
C GLY A 52 -3.29 -12.42 -0.80
N GLY A 53 -2.79 -11.28 -1.29
CA GLY A 53 -2.24 -11.19 -2.64
C GLY A 53 -1.04 -12.15 -2.81
N THR A 54 -0.70 -12.47 -4.05
CA THR A 54 0.28 -13.53 -4.36
C THR A 54 1.53 -13.02 -5.07
N ASP A 55 1.50 -11.87 -5.75
CA ASP A 55 2.66 -11.32 -6.45
C ASP A 55 2.86 -9.82 -6.20
N GLU A 56 3.95 -9.48 -5.49
CA GLU A 56 4.29 -8.09 -5.19
C GLU A 56 4.66 -7.25 -6.43
N ARG A 57 5.02 -7.91 -7.55
CA ARG A 57 5.41 -7.24 -8.79
C ARG A 57 4.21 -6.64 -9.52
N LEU A 58 3.00 -7.13 -9.24
CA LEU A 58 1.75 -6.56 -9.75
C LEU A 58 1.46 -5.19 -9.13
N VAL A 59 1.88 -4.99 -7.87
CA VAL A 59 1.64 -3.75 -7.12
C VAL A 59 2.64 -2.67 -7.53
N THR A 60 2.24 -1.88 -8.52
CA THR A 60 2.97 -0.72 -9.01
C THR A 60 2.31 0.59 -8.56
N SER A 61 3.07 1.69 -8.57
CA SER A 61 2.53 3.02 -8.26
C SER A 61 1.51 3.42 -9.33
N PRO A 62 0.26 3.75 -8.98
CA PRO A 62 -0.77 4.15 -9.94
C PRO A 62 -0.62 5.62 -10.38
N SER A 63 0.60 6.13 -10.45
CA SER A 63 0.88 7.56 -10.63
C SER A 63 0.36 8.16 -11.94
N TYR A 64 -0.03 7.33 -12.92
CA TYR A 64 -0.74 7.74 -14.14
C TYR A 64 -2.19 7.26 -14.21
N ASN A 65 -2.53 6.16 -13.53
CA ASN A 65 -3.85 5.53 -13.62
C ASN A 65 -4.82 6.03 -12.56
N LEU A 66 -4.36 6.83 -11.58
CA LEU A 66 -5.02 7.24 -10.33
C LEU A 66 -5.38 6.06 -9.41
N VAL A 67 -5.86 4.95 -9.97
CA VAL A 67 -6.25 3.72 -9.29
C VAL A 67 -5.70 2.51 -10.04
N ASN A 68 -5.04 1.61 -9.31
CA ASN A 68 -4.77 0.25 -9.75
C ASN A 68 -5.63 -0.73 -8.93
N ARG A 69 -6.18 -1.75 -9.60
CA ARG A 69 -6.90 -2.86 -8.96
C ARG A 69 -6.10 -4.15 -9.15
N TYR A 70 -5.94 -4.91 -8.07
CA TYR A 70 -5.23 -6.19 -8.07
C TYR A 70 -6.20 -7.31 -7.64
N ASP A 71 -6.36 -8.33 -8.49
CA ASP A 71 -7.30 -9.43 -8.30
C ASP A 71 -6.61 -10.78 -7.99
N ASP A 72 -5.30 -10.78 -7.71
CA ASP A 72 -4.48 -11.97 -7.42
C ASP A 72 -4.54 -12.45 -5.97
N GLY A 73 -5.57 -12.03 -5.22
CA GLY A 73 -5.83 -12.40 -3.84
C GLY A 73 -7.28 -12.80 -3.59
N PRO A 74 -7.66 -13.14 -2.35
CA PRO A 74 -9.02 -13.59 -2.02
C PRO A 74 -10.08 -12.51 -2.21
N ARG A 75 -9.68 -11.22 -2.22
CA ARG A 75 -10.52 -10.06 -2.52
C ARG A 75 -9.71 -9.02 -3.30
N PRO A 76 -10.36 -8.17 -4.11
CA PRO A 76 -9.67 -7.12 -4.84
C PRO A 76 -9.01 -6.12 -3.89
N CYS A 77 -7.75 -5.80 -4.15
CA CYS A 77 -7.06 -4.68 -3.52
C CYS A 77 -7.08 -3.47 -4.47
N TYR A 78 -7.39 -2.30 -3.93
CA TYR A 78 -7.38 -1.03 -4.66
C TYR A 78 -6.25 -0.16 -4.12
N HIS A 79 -5.31 0.21 -4.99
CA HIS A 79 -4.25 1.15 -4.67
C HIS A 79 -4.54 2.45 -5.42
N VAL A 80 -4.72 3.53 -4.66
CA VAL A 80 -5.09 4.85 -5.17
C VAL A 80 -3.97 5.83 -4.85
N ASP A 81 -3.52 6.59 -5.86
CA ASP A 81 -2.51 7.65 -5.72
C ASP A 81 -3.13 8.97 -6.15
N LEU A 82 -3.41 9.83 -5.17
CA LEU A 82 -4.09 11.11 -5.36
C LEU A 82 -3.13 12.26 -5.63
N TYR A 83 -1.81 12.03 -5.67
CA TYR A 83 -0.79 13.09 -5.82
C TYR A 83 -1.02 13.99 -7.06
N ARG A 84 -1.70 13.48 -8.09
CA ARG A 84 -1.95 14.19 -9.35
C ARG A 84 -3.29 14.92 -9.43
N LEU A 85 -4.19 14.76 -8.45
CA LEU A 85 -5.50 15.42 -8.48
C LEU A 85 -5.45 16.92 -8.12
N GLU A 86 -4.30 17.42 -7.65
CA GLU A 86 -4.14 18.84 -7.32
C GLU A 86 -3.99 19.76 -8.55
N ASP A 87 -3.87 19.20 -9.76
CA ASP A 87 -3.71 19.94 -11.02
C ASP A 87 -5.04 20.33 -11.72
N GLU A 88 -6.22 19.96 -11.19
CA GLU A 88 -7.52 20.33 -11.79
C GLU A 88 -8.09 21.67 -11.29
N ARG A 89 -7.25 22.71 -11.21
CA ARG A 89 -7.69 24.07 -10.86
C ARG A 89 -8.06 24.93 -12.05
#